data_AF-A0A1R1PT73-F1
#
_entry.id   AF-A0A1R1PT73-F1
#
_cell.length_a   1.000
_cell.length_b   1.000
_cell.length_c   1.000
_cell.angle_alpha   90.00
_cell.angle_beta   90.00
_cell.angle_gamma   90.00
#
_symmetry.space_group_name_H-M   'P 1'
#
loop_
_entity.id
_entity.type
_entity.pdbx_description
1 polymer ?
#
loop_
_entity_poly.entity_id
_entity_poly.type
_entity_poly.pdbx_seq_one_letter_code
_entity_poly.pdbx_strand_id
1 'polypeptide(L)'
;MDEEVGALVLSMVKSLDYGTAIELAFKYRWRNVLNRLLKMYLVIDRNTSKIFHKGTLSINEGEYLDIDIGKLFLNYNESRRGESDIIFSDSICVYPLVTNIDASEILLFEIRTISGESDIEMLMDICNAKFEFPPDICDSIGRDIRCIDARFLVSCLVIAARESCRLNNLEWLKRILGLEINVDFSFQVLESVEDARGVPIDDGLNEFIGNCEYVDRIDLFNYPICVYYSIELDMKELINFLGEKYSGSSKHALVLVDVALYLNNERLFKKYIYKVELN
;
A
#
# COMPACT_ATOMS: atom_id res chain seq x y z
N MET A 1 -5.54 20.05 -5.94
CA MET A 1 -5.03 20.95 -6.99
C MET A 1 -5.18 20.21 -8.30
N ASP A 2 -5.48 20.88 -9.41
CA ASP A 2 -5.76 20.22 -10.69
C ASP A 2 -4.56 19.39 -11.17
N GLU A 3 -4.83 18.20 -11.70
CA GLU A 3 -3.83 17.25 -12.23
C GLU A 3 -3.04 17.90 -13.38
N GLU A 4 -3.71 18.69 -14.21
CA GLU A 4 -3.10 19.40 -15.35
C GLU A 4 -2.07 20.43 -14.89
N VAL A 5 -2.36 21.13 -13.77
CA VAL A 5 -1.42 22.06 -13.16
C VAL A 5 -0.22 21.31 -12.60
N GLY A 6 -0.42 20.14 -12.01
CA GLY A 6 0.67 19.30 -11.52
C GLY A 6 1.60 18.80 -12.62
N ALA A 7 1.02 18.26 -13.68
CA ALA A 7 1.75 17.84 -14.87
C ALA A 7 2.59 19.00 -15.46
N LEU A 8 2.00 20.20 -15.52
CA LEU A 8 2.68 21.41 -16.01
C LEU A 8 3.82 21.85 -15.08
N VAL A 9 3.61 21.86 -13.77
CA VAL A 9 4.64 22.22 -12.80
C VAL A 9 5.83 21.27 -12.92
N LEU A 10 5.58 19.96 -13.00
CA LEU A 10 6.64 18.97 -13.11
C LEU A 10 7.38 19.03 -14.46
N SER A 11 6.69 19.38 -15.56
CA SER A 11 7.36 19.52 -16.87
C SER A 11 8.18 20.81 -17.01
N MET A 12 7.88 21.85 -16.22
CA MET A 12 8.62 23.11 -16.21
C MET A 12 9.92 23.06 -15.39
N VAL A 13 10.00 22.17 -14.38
CA VAL A 13 11.20 22.03 -13.56
C VAL A 13 12.15 21.04 -14.21
N LYS A 14 13.21 21.56 -14.85
CA LYS A 14 14.27 20.73 -15.41
C LYS A 14 15.02 19.98 -14.31
N SER A 15 15.29 18.70 -14.55
CA SER A 15 16.07 17.84 -13.67
C SER A 15 15.52 17.80 -12.23
N LEU A 16 14.18 17.72 -12.10
CA LEU A 16 13.54 17.58 -10.80
C LEU A 16 13.89 16.22 -10.19
N ASP A 17 14.37 16.23 -8.94
CA ASP A 17 14.70 15.01 -8.20
C ASP A 17 13.47 14.09 -8.04
N TYR A 18 13.62 12.79 -8.33
CA TYR A 18 12.53 11.81 -8.25
C TYR A 18 11.85 11.78 -6.87
N GLY A 19 12.61 11.88 -5.78
CA GLY A 19 12.06 11.90 -4.42
C GLY A 19 11.17 13.11 -4.18
N THR A 20 11.58 14.29 -4.68
CA THR A 20 10.75 15.49 -4.61
C THR A 20 9.52 15.39 -5.52
N ALA A 21 9.66 14.81 -6.72
CA ALA A 21 8.53 14.64 -7.64
C ALA A 21 7.43 13.76 -7.04
N ILE A 22 7.80 12.63 -6.42
CA ILE A 22 6.85 11.71 -5.80
C ILE A 22 6.19 12.30 -4.55
N GLU A 23 6.96 13.04 -3.73
CA GLU A 23 6.44 13.79 -2.58
C GLU A 23 5.36 14.78 -3.01
N LEU A 24 5.65 15.63 -4.01
CA LEU A 24 4.72 16.65 -4.50
C LEU A 24 3.45 16.00 -5.09
N ALA A 25 3.63 14.96 -5.91
CA ALA A 25 2.50 14.26 -6.51
C ALA A 25 1.57 13.65 -5.45
N PHE A 26 2.12 13.04 -4.40
CA PHE A 26 1.33 12.49 -3.30
C PHE A 26 0.68 13.61 -2.46
N LYS A 27 1.46 14.60 -2.02
CA LYS A 27 1.01 15.73 -1.20
C LYS A 27 -0.16 16.48 -1.83
N TYR A 28 -0.12 16.70 -3.14
CA TYR A 28 -1.12 17.47 -3.87
C TYR A 28 -2.19 16.64 -4.58
N ARG A 29 -2.15 15.31 -4.41
CA ARG A 29 -3.11 14.35 -4.97
C ARG A 29 -3.13 14.32 -6.50
N TRP A 30 -1.97 14.48 -7.13
CA TRP A 30 -1.81 14.31 -8.58
C TRP A 30 -1.77 12.82 -8.91
N ARG A 31 -2.93 12.18 -8.95
CA ARG A 31 -3.11 10.74 -8.98
C ARG A 31 -2.52 10.09 -10.24
N ASN A 32 -2.69 10.70 -11.41
CA ASN A 32 -2.17 10.14 -12.66
C ASN A 32 -0.65 10.25 -12.73
N VAL A 33 -0.11 11.39 -12.30
CA VAL A 33 1.33 11.62 -12.13
C VAL A 33 1.92 10.64 -11.11
N LEU A 34 1.26 10.46 -9.95
CA LEU A 34 1.71 9.56 -8.90
C LEU A 34 1.74 8.11 -9.38
N ASN A 35 0.65 7.62 -9.98
CA ASN A 35 0.58 6.26 -10.53
C ASN A 35 1.70 6.01 -11.55
N ARG A 36 2.03 7.02 -12.34
CA ARG A 36 3.16 7.00 -13.26
C ARG A 36 4.49 6.91 -12.52
N LEU A 37 4.77 7.83 -11.60
CA LEU A 37 6.02 7.85 -10.82
C LEU A 37 6.26 6.53 -10.07
N LEU A 38 5.22 5.93 -9.50
CA LEU A 38 5.27 4.62 -8.83
C LEU A 38 5.74 3.49 -9.75
N LYS A 39 5.35 3.55 -11.04
CA LYS A 39 5.68 2.55 -12.04
C LYS A 39 7.06 2.74 -12.67
N MET A 40 7.83 3.76 -12.27
CA MET A 40 9.18 3.96 -12.81
C MET A 40 10.16 2.91 -12.28
N TYR A 41 10.99 2.39 -13.19
CA TYR A 41 12.04 1.43 -12.87
C TYR A 41 13.21 1.56 -13.85
N LEU A 42 14.30 0.89 -13.52
CA LEU A 42 15.47 0.75 -14.39
C LEU A 42 15.74 -0.73 -14.64
N VAL A 43 16.34 -1.05 -15.77
CA VAL A 43 16.88 -2.39 -16.03
C VAL A 43 18.41 -2.27 -15.99
N ILE A 44 19.03 -3.00 -15.07
CA ILE A 44 20.44 -2.85 -14.71
C ILE A 44 21.18 -4.18 -14.91
N ASP A 45 22.37 -4.11 -15.48
CA ASP A 45 23.37 -5.17 -15.42
C ASP A 45 23.95 -5.27 -14.01
N ARG A 46 23.73 -6.38 -13.32
CA ARG A 46 24.22 -6.59 -11.96
C ARG A 46 25.75 -6.66 -11.90
N ASN A 47 26.39 -7.17 -12.94
CA ASN A 47 27.84 -7.36 -13.00
C ASN A 47 28.56 -6.05 -13.31
N THR A 48 27.98 -5.20 -14.16
CA THR A 48 28.63 -3.98 -14.63
C THR A 48 27.99 -2.69 -14.10
N SER A 49 26.86 -2.78 -13.40
CA SER A 49 26.04 -1.65 -12.95
C SER A 49 25.55 -0.74 -14.08
N LYS A 50 25.58 -1.23 -15.33
CA LYS A 50 25.16 -0.48 -16.51
C LYS A 50 23.64 -0.52 -16.64
N ILE A 51 23.05 0.62 -16.98
CA ILE A 51 21.62 0.74 -17.24
C ILE A 51 21.37 0.38 -18.71
N PHE A 52 20.53 -0.62 -18.96
CA PHE A 52 20.11 -1.00 -20.31
C PHE A 52 18.80 -0.33 -20.73
N HIS A 53 17.92 -0.10 -19.77
CA HIS A 53 16.61 0.49 -20.04
C HIS A 53 16.16 1.34 -18.85
N LYS A 54 15.43 2.40 -19.16
CA LYS A 54 14.73 3.22 -18.17
C LYS A 54 13.24 3.14 -18.51
N GLY A 55 12.46 2.57 -17.59
CA GLY A 55 11.00 2.68 -17.63
C GLY A 55 10.62 4.12 -17.27
N THR A 56 10.57 4.99 -18.27
CA THR A 56 10.30 6.43 -18.10
C THR A 56 8.86 6.80 -18.39
N LEU A 57 8.47 7.97 -17.88
CA LEU A 57 7.14 8.52 -18.00
C LEU A 57 6.91 9.22 -19.33
N SER A 58 5.75 8.95 -19.93
CA SER A 58 5.09 9.89 -20.84
C SER A 58 3.89 10.52 -20.13
N ILE A 59 3.85 11.84 -19.93
CA ILE A 59 2.64 12.50 -19.39
C ILE A 59 1.54 12.50 -20.47
N ASN A 60 1.94 12.88 -21.67
CA ASN A 60 1.14 12.86 -22.90
C ASN A 60 1.93 12.11 -23.96
N GLU A 61 1.29 11.72 -25.07
CA GLU A 61 2.00 11.16 -26.22
C GLU A 61 3.12 12.13 -26.67
N GLY A 62 4.37 11.68 -26.56
CA GLY A 62 5.55 12.47 -26.94
C GLY A 62 6.14 13.39 -25.86
N GLU A 63 5.53 13.52 -24.67
CA GLU A 63 6.06 14.35 -23.58
C GLU A 63 6.71 13.52 -22.47
N TYR A 64 8.03 13.63 -22.33
CA TYR A 64 8.79 12.98 -21.27
C TYR A 64 8.99 13.91 -20.08
N LEU A 65 8.76 13.42 -18.87
CA LEU A 65 9.18 14.12 -17.65
C LEU A 65 10.70 14.03 -17.51
N ASP A 66 11.35 15.18 -17.42
CA ASP A 66 12.79 15.31 -17.13
C ASP A 66 13.05 15.14 -15.63
N ILE A 67 12.80 13.92 -15.13
CA ILE A 67 13.10 13.55 -13.74
C ILE A 67 14.56 13.17 -13.61
N ASP A 68 15.26 13.86 -12.71
CA ASP A 68 16.60 13.49 -12.31
C ASP A 68 16.56 12.31 -11.33
N ILE A 69 17.18 11.22 -11.77
CA ILE A 69 17.38 9.98 -11.01
C ILE A 69 18.88 9.77 -10.69
N GLY A 70 19.73 10.74 -11.00
CA GLY A 70 21.19 10.66 -10.88
C GLY A 70 21.67 10.32 -9.48
N LYS A 71 21.03 10.89 -8.45
CA LYS A 71 21.33 10.58 -7.04
C LYS A 71 20.99 9.14 -6.65
N LEU A 72 20.04 8.52 -7.33
CA LEU A 72 19.61 7.14 -7.02
C LEU A 72 20.71 6.13 -7.39
N PHE A 73 21.60 6.48 -8.32
CA PHE A 73 22.74 5.64 -8.70
C PHE A 73 23.93 5.74 -7.74
N LEU A 74 24.09 6.88 -7.05
CA LEU A 74 25.17 7.06 -6.06
C LEU A 74 24.94 6.20 -4.82
N ASN A 75 23.68 5.86 -4.54
CA ASN A 75 23.27 5.03 -3.42
C ASN A 75 23.09 3.55 -3.76
N TYR A 76 23.36 3.12 -5.01
CA TYR A 76 23.44 1.70 -5.39
C TYR A 76 24.75 1.08 -4.85
N ASN A 77 24.96 1.19 -3.55
CA ASN A 77 26.02 0.52 -2.81
C ASN A 77 25.70 -0.97 -2.72
N GLU A 78 26.74 -1.81 -2.68
CA GLU A 78 26.64 -3.28 -2.55
C GLU A 78 25.75 -3.72 -1.38
N SER A 79 25.59 -2.90 -0.34
CA SER A 79 24.79 -3.22 0.84
C SER A 79 23.27 -3.17 0.65
N ARG A 80 22.75 -2.41 -0.32
CA ARG A 80 21.29 -2.36 -0.64
C ARG A 80 20.94 -3.13 -1.92
N ARG A 81 21.95 -3.68 -2.62
CA ARG A 81 21.72 -4.47 -3.84
C ARG A 81 20.93 -5.74 -3.51
N GLY A 82 19.78 -5.91 -4.16
CA GLY A 82 19.04 -7.17 -4.13
C GLY A 82 17.96 -7.28 -3.06
N GLU A 83 17.78 -6.30 -2.17
CA GLU A 83 16.71 -6.36 -1.15
C GLU A 83 15.33 -6.12 -1.76
N SER A 84 15.23 -5.15 -2.68
CA SER A 84 13.98 -4.79 -3.38
C SER A 84 14.12 -4.82 -4.91
N ASP A 85 15.25 -5.33 -5.41
CA ASP A 85 15.46 -5.60 -6.83
C ASP A 85 14.63 -6.80 -7.28
N ILE A 86 14.07 -6.69 -8.48
CA ILE A 86 13.33 -7.75 -9.11
C ILE A 86 14.31 -8.49 -10.04
N ILE A 87 14.68 -9.71 -9.67
CA ILE A 87 15.69 -10.49 -10.41
C ILE A 87 15.08 -11.07 -11.70
N PHE A 88 15.61 -10.65 -12.84
CA PHE A 88 15.23 -11.17 -14.16
C PHE A 88 16.15 -12.34 -14.59
N SER A 89 17.45 -12.19 -14.34
CA SER A 89 18.47 -13.23 -14.59
C SER A 89 19.67 -13.04 -13.66
N ASP A 90 20.64 -13.95 -13.73
CA ASP A 90 21.88 -13.86 -12.94
C ASP A 90 22.62 -12.53 -13.16
N SER A 91 22.51 -11.95 -14.36
CA SER A 91 23.20 -10.72 -14.75
C SER A 91 22.30 -9.50 -14.86
N ILE A 92 20.97 -9.63 -14.83
CA ILE A 92 20.05 -8.51 -15.05
C ILE A 92 19.01 -8.46 -13.94
N CYS A 93 18.80 -7.27 -13.38
CA CYS A 93 17.67 -6.98 -12.50
C CYS A 93 16.88 -5.77 -13.00
N VAL A 94 15.61 -5.75 -12.61
CA VAL A 94 14.79 -4.56 -12.59
C VAL A 94 14.98 -3.89 -11.23
N TYR A 95 15.26 -2.59 -11.25
CA TYR A 95 15.46 -1.73 -10.09
C TYR A 95 14.28 -0.75 -10.01
N PRO A 96 13.22 -1.08 -9.24
CA PRO A 96 12.11 -0.16 -9.00
C PRO A 96 12.58 1.11 -8.31
N LEU A 97 12.18 2.29 -8.78
CA LEU A 97 12.66 3.52 -8.16
C LEU A 97 12.04 3.73 -6.78
N VAL A 98 10.72 3.59 -6.64
CA VAL A 98 10.02 3.89 -5.39
C VAL A 98 10.47 3.03 -4.20
N THR A 99 10.73 1.73 -4.37
CA THR A 99 11.13 0.84 -3.28
C THR A 99 12.63 0.85 -2.99
N ASN A 100 13.44 1.45 -3.87
CA ASN A 100 14.88 1.56 -3.69
C ASN A 100 15.33 2.96 -3.26
N ILE A 101 14.37 3.84 -2.99
CA ILE A 101 14.61 5.12 -2.32
C ILE A 101 13.81 5.13 -1.03
N ASP A 102 14.15 6.02 -0.10
CA ASP A 102 13.35 6.22 1.11
C ASP A 102 11.99 6.91 0.78
N ALA A 103 11.43 6.70 -0.42
CA ALA A 103 10.12 7.21 -0.84
C ALA A 103 9.01 6.67 0.03
N SER A 104 9.08 5.41 0.46
CA SER A 104 8.09 4.89 1.40
C SER A 104 8.06 5.76 2.68
N GLU A 105 9.21 6.20 3.20
CA GLU A 105 9.24 7.13 4.34
C GLU A 105 8.67 8.51 3.99
N ILE A 106 9.04 9.06 2.82
CA ILE A 106 8.52 10.34 2.32
C ILE A 106 6.98 10.30 2.22
N LEU A 107 6.43 9.23 1.64
CA LEU A 107 5.00 9.06 1.45
C LEU A 107 4.27 8.79 2.78
N LEU A 108 4.89 8.02 3.69
CA LEU A 108 4.37 7.81 5.05
C LEU A 108 4.26 9.10 5.86
N PHE A 109 5.11 10.09 5.60
CA PHE A 109 4.99 11.40 6.25
C PHE A 109 3.69 12.12 5.83
N GLU A 110 3.39 12.11 4.53
CA GLU A 110 2.26 12.83 3.95
C GLU A 110 0.92 12.09 4.10
N ILE A 111 0.93 10.77 4.35
CA ILE A 111 -0.29 9.93 4.45
C ILE A 111 -1.26 10.37 5.55
N ARG A 112 -0.77 11.11 6.55
CA ARG A 112 -1.57 11.59 7.69
C ARG A 112 -2.59 12.65 7.33
N THR A 113 -2.39 13.33 6.20
CA THR A 113 -3.29 14.36 5.70
C THR A 113 -4.46 13.79 4.88
N ILE A 114 -4.47 12.47 4.67
CA ILE A 114 -5.50 11.79 3.88
C ILE A 114 -6.85 11.88 4.57
N SER A 115 -7.83 12.41 3.84
CA SER A 115 -9.22 12.50 4.29
C SER A 115 -10.16 12.62 3.09
N GLY A 116 -11.30 11.93 3.15
CA GLY A 116 -12.35 12.02 2.13
C GLY A 116 -12.20 11.01 0.98
N GLU A 117 -13.23 10.94 0.12
CA GLU A 117 -13.37 9.88 -0.88
C GLU A 117 -12.29 9.91 -1.97
N SER A 118 -11.91 11.09 -2.46
CA SER A 118 -10.86 11.23 -3.49
C SER A 118 -9.51 10.72 -3.00
N ASP A 119 -9.21 10.90 -1.71
CA ASP A 119 -7.95 10.43 -1.14
C ASP A 119 -7.99 8.91 -0.90
N ILE A 120 -9.13 8.35 -0.48
CA ILE A 120 -9.33 6.89 -0.42
C ILE A 120 -9.13 6.29 -1.81
N GLU A 121 -9.70 6.87 -2.85
CA GLU A 121 -9.53 6.41 -4.22
C GLU A 121 -8.05 6.43 -4.64
N MET A 122 -7.33 7.51 -4.34
CA MET A 122 -5.88 7.57 -4.58
C MET A 122 -5.12 6.45 -3.85
N LEU A 123 -5.40 6.21 -2.57
CA LEU A 123 -4.76 5.12 -1.82
C LEU A 123 -5.07 3.75 -2.42
N MET A 124 -6.30 3.55 -2.89
CA MET A 124 -6.71 2.30 -3.55
C MET A 124 -6.01 2.12 -4.91
N ASP A 125 -5.82 3.20 -5.67
CA ASP A 125 -5.06 3.15 -6.93
C ASP A 125 -3.59 2.81 -6.68
N ILE A 126 -2.99 3.37 -5.63
CA ILE A 126 -1.63 3.04 -5.17
C ILE A 126 -1.51 1.56 -4.79
N CYS A 127 -2.45 1.01 -4.00
CA CYS A 127 -2.47 -0.40 -3.60
C CYS A 127 -2.56 -1.35 -4.81
N ASN A 128 -3.23 -0.93 -5.89
CA ASN A 128 -3.41 -1.70 -7.11
C ASN A 128 -2.34 -1.44 -8.17
N ALA A 129 -1.43 -0.49 -7.96
CA ALA A 129 -0.42 -0.12 -8.94
C ALA A 129 0.57 -1.28 -9.13
N LYS A 130 0.69 -1.75 -10.37
CA LYS A 130 1.60 -2.82 -10.79
C LYS A 130 2.58 -2.31 -11.83
N PHE A 131 3.78 -2.86 -11.83
CA PHE A 131 4.76 -2.55 -12.86
C PHE A 131 4.29 -3.03 -14.23
N GLU A 132 4.52 -2.20 -15.22
CA GLU A 132 4.27 -2.50 -16.63
C GLU A 132 5.62 -2.73 -17.32
N PHE A 133 5.99 -4.00 -17.45
CA PHE A 133 7.23 -4.38 -18.13
C PHE A 133 6.99 -4.61 -19.63
N PRO A 134 7.97 -4.31 -20.49
CA PRO A 134 7.99 -4.79 -21.86
C PRO A 134 7.72 -6.30 -21.93
N PRO A 135 7.10 -6.80 -23.02
CA PRO A 135 6.79 -8.22 -23.18
C PRO A 135 7.98 -9.14 -22.91
N ASP A 136 9.15 -8.77 -23.43
CA ASP A 136 10.41 -9.53 -23.28
C ASP A 136 10.84 -9.70 -21.81
N ILE A 137 10.42 -8.79 -20.92
CA ILE A 137 10.68 -8.85 -19.49
C ILE A 137 9.55 -9.59 -18.77
N CYS A 138 8.29 -9.28 -19.11
CA CYS A 138 7.08 -9.85 -18.51
C CYS A 138 7.05 -11.38 -18.48
N ASP A 139 7.51 -12.03 -19.55
CA ASP A 139 7.39 -13.50 -19.69
C ASP A 139 8.25 -14.28 -18.67
N SER A 140 9.19 -13.61 -17.99
CA SER A 140 10.11 -14.24 -17.04
C SER A 140 9.82 -13.93 -15.57
N ILE A 141 9.31 -12.73 -15.27
CA ILE A 141 9.13 -12.26 -13.88
C ILE A 141 7.65 -12.31 -13.44
N GLY A 142 6.73 -12.50 -14.39
CA GLY A 142 5.30 -12.43 -14.14
C GLY A 142 4.76 -10.99 -14.21
N ARG A 143 3.43 -10.88 -14.28
CA ARG A 143 2.72 -9.61 -14.57
C ARG A 143 2.11 -8.95 -13.33
N ASP A 144 2.26 -9.56 -12.15
CA ASP A 144 1.52 -9.20 -10.94
C ASP A 144 2.41 -8.59 -9.85
N ILE A 145 3.43 -7.83 -10.23
CA ILE A 145 4.37 -7.21 -9.28
C ILE A 145 3.89 -5.81 -8.92
N ARG A 146 3.58 -5.58 -7.65
CA ARG A 146 3.15 -4.28 -7.13
C ARG A 146 4.30 -3.28 -7.10
N CYS A 147 3.94 -2.00 -7.22
CA CYS A 147 4.90 -0.92 -7.25
C CYS A 147 5.43 -0.56 -5.86
N ILE A 148 4.64 -0.78 -4.81
CA ILE A 148 4.97 -0.38 -3.43
C ILE A 148 5.37 -1.58 -2.58
N ASP A 149 6.17 -1.33 -1.54
CA ASP A 149 6.50 -2.35 -0.56
C ASP A 149 5.32 -2.71 0.36
N ALA A 150 5.50 -3.79 1.13
CA ALA A 150 4.51 -4.29 2.07
C ALA A 150 4.11 -3.23 3.10
N ARG A 151 5.10 -2.54 3.69
CA ARG A 151 4.89 -1.57 4.77
C ARG A 151 3.97 -0.44 4.31
N PHE A 152 4.26 0.15 3.15
CA PHE A 152 3.44 1.24 2.62
C PHE A 152 2.07 0.75 2.14
N LEU A 153 1.97 -0.45 1.56
CA LEU A 153 0.69 -1.07 1.22
C LEU A 153 -0.21 -1.18 2.46
N VAL A 154 0.31 -1.69 3.57
CA VAL A 154 -0.45 -1.79 4.82
C VAL A 154 -0.91 -0.41 5.29
N SER A 155 -0.02 0.57 5.28
CA SER A 155 -0.36 1.95 5.67
C SER A 155 -1.50 2.53 4.84
N CYS A 156 -1.48 2.31 3.52
CA CYS A 156 -2.57 2.71 2.65
C CYS A 156 -3.89 2.03 3.03
N LEU A 157 -3.87 0.72 3.31
CA LEU A 157 -5.06 -0.06 3.67
C LEU A 157 -5.66 0.37 5.01
N VAL A 158 -4.82 0.60 6.03
CA VAL A 158 -5.23 1.07 7.35
C VAL A 158 -5.93 2.43 7.24
N ILE A 159 -5.29 3.39 6.58
CA ILE A 159 -5.85 4.73 6.41
C ILE A 159 -7.13 4.69 5.54
N ALA A 160 -7.13 3.95 4.44
CA ALA A 160 -8.30 3.80 3.58
C ALA A 160 -9.48 3.19 4.35
N ALA A 161 -9.25 2.15 5.17
CA ALA A 161 -10.30 1.51 5.96
C ALA A 161 -10.86 2.45 7.03
N ARG A 162 -9.98 3.16 7.75
CA ARG A 162 -10.38 4.15 8.76
C ARG A 162 -11.25 5.24 8.15
N GLU A 163 -10.80 5.85 7.06
CA GLU A 163 -11.53 6.95 6.42
C GLU A 163 -12.82 6.44 5.75
N SER A 164 -12.83 5.23 5.19
CA SER A 164 -14.06 4.60 4.68
C SER A 164 -15.11 4.44 5.78
N CYS A 165 -14.69 4.00 6.96
CA CYS A 165 -15.58 3.86 8.11
C CYS A 165 -16.05 5.23 8.63
N ARG A 166 -15.17 6.24 8.70
CA ARG A 166 -15.56 7.61 9.10
C ARG A 166 -16.60 8.24 8.17
N LEU A 167 -16.50 7.95 6.87
CA LEU A 167 -17.48 8.38 5.88
C LEU A 167 -18.74 7.49 5.85
N ASN A 168 -18.79 6.42 6.65
CA ASN A 168 -19.79 5.37 6.61
C ASN A 168 -20.03 4.85 5.17
N ASN A 169 -18.96 4.70 4.40
CA ASN A 169 -19.03 4.29 2.99
C ASN A 169 -18.76 2.79 2.84
N LEU A 170 -19.84 2.02 2.75
CA LEU A 170 -19.81 0.58 2.60
C LEU A 170 -19.12 0.11 1.30
N GLU A 171 -19.21 0.88 0.22
CA GLU A 171 -18.64 0.48 -1.05
C GLU A 171 -17.11 0.52 -1.03
N TRP A 172 -16.52 1.53 -0.39
CA TRP A 172 -15.07 1.56 -0.16
C TRP A 172 -14.61 0.40 0.71
N LEU A 173 -15.34 0.09 1.79
CA LEU A 173 -15.02 -1.06 2.64
C LEU A 173 -15.05 -2.38 1.86
N LYS A 174 -16.04 -2.57 0.97
CA LYS A 174 -16.10 -3.74 0.08
C LYS A 174 -14.90 -3.84 -0.85
N ARG A 175 -14.47 -2.71 -1.44
CA ARG A 175 -13.30 -2.66 -2.31
C ARG A 175 -12.03 -3.02 -1.55
N ILE A 176 -11.85 -2.52 -0.33
CA ILE A 176 -10.71 -2.87 0.54
C ILE A 176 -10.70 -4.37 0.85
N LEU A 177 -11.84 -4.94 1.28
CA LEU A 177 -11.95 -6.37 1.55
C LEU A 177 -11.72 -7.25 0.32
N GLY A 178 -12.02 -6.73 -0.87
CA GLY A 178 -11.83 -7.41 -2.15
C GLY A 178 -10.43 -7.27 -2.75
N LEU A 179 -9.53 -6.49 -2.14
CA LEU A 179 -8.16 -6.40 -2.60
C LEU A 179 -7.46 -7.74 -2.40
N GLU A 180 -7.11 -8.38 -3.51
CA GLU A 180 -6.24 -9.53 -3.52
C GLU A 180 -4.81 -9.07 -3.21
N ILE A 181 -4.35 -9.37 -2.00
CA ILE A 181 -3.01 -9.07 -1.52
C ILE A 181 -2.16 -10.33 -1.76
N ASN A 182 -1.64 -10.41 -2.98
CA ASN A 182 -0.80 -11.51 -3.44
C ASN A 182 0.66 -11.18 -3.09
N VAL A 183 1.00 -11.24 -1.81
CA VAL A 183 2.35 -10.92 -1.32
C VAL A 183 2.73 -11.88 -0.20
N ASP A 184 3.99 -12.29 -0.23
CA ASP A 184 4.60 -13.23 0.70
C ASP A 184 5.16 -12.49 1.92
N PHE A 185 4.29 -11.75 2.63
CA PHE A 185 4.67 -11.11 3.89
C PHE A 185 3.76 -11.56 5.04
N SER A 186 4.37 -11.76 6.20
CA SER A 186 3.70 -12.25 7.40
C SER A 186 2.68 -11.26 7.95
N PHE A 187 1.66 -11.75 8.66
CA PHE A 187 0.70 -10.90 9.37
C PHE A 187 1.39 -9.94 10.37
N GLN A 188 2.57 -10.31 10.88
CA GLN A 188 3.45 -9.47 11.72
C GLN A 188 3.88 -8.15 11.08
N VAL A 189 3.80 -7.99 9.75
CA VAL A 189 4.08 -6.68 9.12
C VAL A 189 3.14 -5.61 9.67
N LEU A 190 1.92 -5.97 10.08
CA LEU A 190 0.97 -5.08 10.72
C LEU A 190 1.47 -4.47 12.05
N GLU A 191 2.30 -5.21 12.80
CA GLU A 191 2.87 -4.76 14.08
C GLU A 191 3.92 -3.64 13.87
N SER A 192 4.51 -3.60 12.68
CA SER A 192 5.60 -2.67 12.32
C SER A 192 5.15 -1.45 11.50
N VAL A 193 3.83 -1.22 11.41
CA VAL A 193 3.26 -0.14 10.60
C VAL A 193 3.40 1.19 11.33
N GLU A 194 4.59 1.77 11.17
CA GLU A 194 4.95 3.06 11.74
C GLU A 194 4.97 4.14 10.65
N ASP A 195 4.65 5.37 11.04
CA ASP A 195 4.89 6.58 10.26
C ASP A 195 6.40 6.82 10.06
N ALA A 196 6.73 7.88 9.33
CA ALA A 196 8.13 8.28 9.08
C ALA A 196 8.93 8.66 10.35
N ARG A 197 8.29 8.70 11.53
CA ARG A 197 8.90 9.06 12.82
C ARG A 197 9.01 7.85 13.76
N GLY A 198 8.65 6.66 13.29
CA GLY A 198 8.65 5.44 14.09
C GLY A 198 7.45 5.35 15.05
N VAL A 199 6.37 6.09 14.79
CA VAL A 199 5.14 6.06 15.59
C VAL A 199 4.10 5.23 14.86
N PRO A 200 3.43 4.27 15.49
CA PRO A 200 2.36 3.51 14.85
C PRO A 200 1.34 4.42 14.17
N ILE A 201 0.87 4.00 12.99
CA ILE A 201 -0.20 4.74 12.29
C ILE A 201 -1.49 4.73 13.12
N ASP A 202 -1.71 3.65 13.86
CA ASP A 202 -2.80 3.49 14.80
C ASP A 202 -2.33 2.62 15.99
N ASP A 203 -2.10 3.25 17.14
CA ASP A 203 -1.60 2.60 18.35
C ASP A 203 -2.56 1.50 18.84
N GLY A 204 -3.87 1.75 18.76
CA GLY A 204 -4.89 0.82 19.25
C GLY A 204 -5.02 -0.42 18.38
N LEU A 205 -4.97 -0.26 17.05
CA LEU A 205 -4.95 -1.38 16.12
C LEU A 205 -3.63 -2.17 16.24
N ASN A 206 -2.49 -1.49 16.39
CA ASN A 206 -1.19 -2.14 16.56
C ASN A 206 -1.17 -2.97 17.85
N GLU A 207 -1.59 -2.40 18.97
CA GLU A 207 -1.70 -3.12 20.25
C GLU A 207 -2.65 -4.33 20.14
N PHE A 208 -3.80 -4.19 19.47
CA PHE A 208 -4.70 -5.33 19.22
C PHE A 208 -3.98 -6.46 18.47
N ILE A 209 -3.29 -6.11 17.37
CA ILE A 209 -2.61 -7.07 16.50
C ILE A 209 -1.47 -7.77 17.24
N GLY A 210 -0.61 -7.02 17.95
CA GLY A 210 0.51 -7.60 18.69
C GLY A 210 0.06 -8.53 19.83
N ASN A 211 -1.16 -8.35 20.35
CA ASN A 211 -1.75 -9.21 21.37
C ASN A 211 -2.46 -10.46 20.80
N CYS A 212 -2.68 -10.53 19.49
CA CYS A 212 -3.45 -11.61 18.86
C CYS A 212 -2.55 -12.54 18.04
N GLU A 213 -2.68 -13.86 18.26
CA GLU A 213 -1.90 -14.89 17.55
C GLU A 213 -2.45 -15.18 16.14
N TYR A 214 -2.60 -14.17 15.28
CA TYR A 214 -3.06 -14.33 13.89
C TYR A 214 -1.93 -14.52 12.88
N VAL A 215 -0.72 -14.88 13.35
CA VAL A 215 0.52 -14.92 12.58
C VAL A 215 0.41 -15.69 11.26
N ASP A 216 -0.39 -16.77 11.23
CA ASP A 216 -0.57 -17.64 10.06
C ASP A 216 -1.82 -17.32 9.20
N ARG A 217 -2.56 -16.23 9.49
CA ARG A 217 -3.85 -15.92 8.86
C ARG A 217 -3.77 -14.79 7.83
N ILE A 218 -2.81 -14.89 6.91
CA ILE A 218 -2.65 -13.94 5.79
C ILE A 218 -3.94 -13.86 4.94
N ASP A 219 -4.70 -14.96 4.83
CA ASP A 219 -5.99 -15.00 4.15
C ASP A 219 -7.04 -14.02 4.71
N LEU A 220 -6.83 -13.55 5.94
CA LEU A 220 -7.72 -12.62 6.61
C LEU A 220 -7.18 -11.19 6.64
N PHE A 221 -6.03 -10.89 6.06
CA PHE A 221 -5.28 -9.64 6.30
C PHE A 221 -6.13 -8.35 6.34
N ASN A 222 -6.99 -8.12 5.35
CA ASN A 222 -7.84 -6.91 5.28
C ASN A 222 -8.97 -6.91 6.31
N TYR A 223 -9.41 -8.08 6.74
CA TYR A 223 -10.62 -8.25 7.54
C TYR A 223 -10.51 -7.68 8.97
N PRO A 224 -9.46 -7.99 9.77
CA PRO A 224 -9.24 -7.36 11.08
C PRO A 224 -9.25 -5.83 11.02
N ILE A 225 -8.60 -5.23 10.01
CA ILE A 225 -8.55 -3.77 9.84
C ILE A 225 -9.97 -3.21 9.64
N CYS A 226 -10.75 -3.80 8.74
CA CYS A 226 -12.12 -3.38 8.47
C CYS A 226 -13.05 -3.57 9.68
N VAL A 227 -12.92 -4.68 10.40
CA VAL A 227 -13.70 -4.97 11.60
C VAL A 227 -13.35 -4.01 12.73
N TYR A 228 -12.06 -3.79 12.99
CA TYR A 228 -11.54 -2.87 14.00
C TYR A 228 -12.17 -1.49 13.85
N TYR A 229 -12.01 -0.85 12.70
CA TYR A 229 -12.55 0.49 12.48
C TYR A 229 -14.08 0.54 12.42
N SER A 230 -14.73 -0.52 11.93
CA SER A 230 -16.19 -0.57 11.94
C SER A 230 -16.74 -0.59 13.36
N ILE A 231 -16.10 -1.32 14.28
CA ILE A 231 -16.51 -1.41 15.69
C ILE A 231 -16.10 -0.18 16.47
N GLU A 232 -14.85 0.26 16.35
CA GLU A 232 -14.31 1.44 17.05
C GLU A 232 -15.14 2.70 16.77
N LEU A 233 -15.59 2.87 15.54
CA LEU A 233 -16.39 4.02 15.12
C LEU A 233 -17.92 3.79 15.28
N ASP A 234 -18.37 2.65 15.81
CA ASP A 234 -19.80 2.26 15.94
C ASP A 234 -20.59 2.31 14.62
N MET A 235 -19.96 1.89 13.52
CA MET A 235 -20.56 1.85 12.18
C MET A 235 -21.46 0.62 12.01
N LYS A 236 -22.66 0.67 12.57
CA LYS A 236 -23.63 -0.44 12.63
C LYS A 236 -23.90 -1.14 11.30
N GLU A 237 -24.01 -0.37 10.21
CA GLU A 237 -24.24 -0.92 8.87
C GLU A 237 -23.06 -1.78 8.40
N LEU A 238 -21.83 -1.27 8.57
CA LEU A 238 -20.61 -1.96 8.21
C LEU A 238 -20.40 -3.22 9.07
N ILE A 239 -20.63 -3.12 10.38
CA ILE A 239 -20.55 -4.26 11.31
C ILE A 239 -21.53 -5.37 10.90
N ASN A 240 -22.78 -5.00 10.57
CA ASN A 240 -23.78 -5.98 10.14
C ASN A 240 -23.37 -6.64 8.82
N PHE A 241 -22.92 -5.85 7.83
CA PHE A 241 -22.41 -6.38 6.57
C PHE A 241 -21.26 -7.37 6.77
N LEU A 242 -20.24 -7.01 7.56
CA LEU A 242 -19.10 -7.88 7.86
C LEU A 242 -19.54 -9.18 8.54
N GLY A 243 -20.51 -9.10 9.46
CA GLY A 243 -21.04 -10.25 10.17
C GLY A 243 -21.96 -11.15 9.33
N GLU A 244 -22.63 -10.60 8.33
CA GLU A 244 -23.51 -11.35 7.41
C GLU A 244 -22.70 -12.01 6.30
N LYS A 245 -21.83 -11.24 5.62
CA LYS A 245 -21.00 -11.71 4.50
C LYS A 245 -20.15 -12.93 4.87
N TYR A 246 -19.63 -12.97 6.09
CA TYR A 246 -18.76 -14.04 6.58
C TYR A 246 -19.41 -14.92 7.65
N SER A 247 -20.75 -14.92 7.73
CA SER A 247 -21.51 -15.64 8.75
C SER A 247 -21.22 -17.15 8.82
N GLY A 248 -20.80 -17.76 7.71
CA GLY A 248 -20.43 -19.18 7.65
C GLY A 248 -18.96 -19.50 7.96
N SER A 249 -18.14 -18.51 8.32
CA SER A 249 -16.72 -18.71 8.59
C SER A 249 -16.40 -18.50 10.07
N SER A 250 -16.10 -19.59 10.79
CA SER A 250 -15.62 -19.54 12.18
C SER A 250 -14.39 -18.64 12.35
N LYS A 251 -13.43 -18.67 11.40
CA LYS A 251 -12.23 -17.82 11.45
C LYS A 251 -12.54 -16.30 11.47
N HIS A 252 -13.38 -15.83 10.56
CA HIS A 252 -13.85 -14.44 10.51
C HIS A 252 -14.70 -14.08 11.75
N ALA A 253 -15.55 -15.00 12.22
CA ALA A 253 -16.31 -14.79 13.45
C ALA A 253 -15.40 -14.60 14.68
N LEU A 254 -14.31 -15.38 14.77
CA LEU A 254 -13.31 -15.26 15.83
C LEU A 254 -12.66 -13.86 15.82
N VAL A 255 -12.19 -13.38 14.66
CA VAL A 255 -11.64 -12.02 14.55
C VAL A 255 -12.64 -10.96 15.03
N LEU A 256 -13.91 -11.07 14.63
CA LEU A 256 -14.95 -10.14 15.07
C LEU A 256 -15.14 -10.16 16.59
N VAL A 257 -15.15 -11.35 17.19
CA VAL A 257 -15.26 -11.54 18.63
C VAL A 257 -14.05 -10.95 19.36
N ASP A 258 -12.84 -11.21 18.89
CA ASP A 258 -11.60 -10.75 19.52
C ASP A 258 -11.48 -9.22 19.46
N VAL A 259 -11.80 -8.60 18.32
CA VAL A 259 -11.88 -7.14 18.20
C VAL A 259 -12.96 -6.57 19.13
N ALA A 260 -14.15 -7.19 19.16
CA ALA A 260 -15.22 -6.74 20.04
C ALA A 260 -14.84 -6.84 21.53
N LEU A 261 -14.09 -7.88 21.91
CA LEU A 261 -13.57 -8.05 23.26
C LEU A 261 -12.52 -6.97 23.57
N TYR A 262 -11.56 -6.75 22.68
CA TYR A 262 -10.51 -5.74 22.82
C TYR A 262 -11.09 -4.33 23.00
N LEU A 263 -12.09 -3.97 22.18
CA LEU A 263 -12.78 -2.69 22.25
C LEU A 263 -13.88 -2.63 23.34
N ASN A 264 -13.95 -3.64 24.22
CA ASN A 264 -14.94 -3.74 25.31
C ASN A 264 -16.42 -3.64 24.84
N ASN A 265 -16.73 -4.09 23.63
CA ASN A 265 -18.07 -4.09 23.06
C ASN A 265 -18.82 -5.38 23.40
N GLU A 266 -19.31 -5.47 24.64
CA GLU A 266 -20.01 -6.64 25.19
C GLU A 266 -21.21 -7.09 24.33
N ARG A 267 -21.92 -6.13 23.72
CA ARG A 267 -23.08 -6.42 22.86
C ARG A 267 -22.66 -7.22 21.63
N LEU A 268 -21.60 -6.80 20.94
CA LEU A 268 -21.10 -7.49 19.75
C LEU A 268 -20.44 -8.81 20.12
N PHE A 269 -19.65 -8.84 21.20
CA PHE A 269 -19.08 -10.07 21.74
C PHE A 269 -20.18 -11.12 21.95
N LYS A 270 -21.23 -10.78 22.71
CA LYS A 270 -22.37 -11.65 22.92
C LYS A 270 -23.05 -12.00 21.60
N LYS A 271 -23.20 -11.08 20.65
CA LYS A 271 -23.88 -11.39 19.37
C LYS A 271 -23.17 -12.45 18.53
N TYR A 272 -21.83 -12.47 18.56
CA TYR A 272 -21.04 -13.28 17.61
C TYR A 272 -20.32 -14.49 18.24
N ILE A 273 -20.17 -14.56 19.57
CA ILE A 273 -19.43 -15.66 20.23
C ILE A 273 -19.96 -17.07 19.87
N TYR A 274 -21.28 -17.23 19.73
CA TYR A 274 -21.88 -18.53 19.38
C TYR A 274 -21.64 -18.95 17.93
N LYS A 275 -21.10 -18.07 17.09
CA LYS A 275 -20.74 -18.35 15.70
C LYS A 275 -19.29 -18.82 15.55
N VAL A 276 -18.53 -18.84 16.65
CA VAL A 276 -17.18 -19.38 16.69
C VAL A 276 -17.28 -20.87 17.00
N GLU A 277 -16.91 -21.70 16.04
CA GLU A 277 -16.66 -23.12 16.29
C GLU A 277 -15.25 -23.25 16.86
N LEU A 278 -15.15 -23.73 18.10
CA LEU A 278 -13.88 -24.10 18.73
C LEU A 278 -13.38 -25.38 18.06
N ASN A 279 -12.28 -25.29 17.31
CA ASN A 279 -11.56 -26.45 16.80
C ASN A 279 -10.67 -27.05 17.89
#